data_AF-A0A9X6BJK4-F1
#
_entry.id   AF-A0A9X6BJK4-F1
#
_cell.length_a   1.000
_cell.length_b   1.000
_cell.length_c   1.000
_cell.angle_alpha   90.00
_cell.angle_beta   90.00
_cell.angle_gamma   90.00
#
_symmetry.space_group_name_H-M   'P 1'
#
loop_
_entity.id
_entity.type
_entity.pdbx_description
1 polymer ?
#
loop_
_entity_poly.entity_id
_entity_poly.type
_entity_poly.pdbx_seq_one_letter_code
_entity_poly.pdbx_strand_id
1 'polypeptide(L)'
;MLVGYRARGTGLGTNIKVKKTEAVAAFLTDPLPDDDRSVIVAIWPMSGQDPYTRAEKLDVTTGRRLPLARAPIQRASFTTDHHGQVRFAQGAGSDNVSKLYYRKGTGDEWALINDEQVSGHVETPLGFSQDERIAYLRVQSADGPDAIVGWDIQANRREQVLRDAVADPLEIIYRNGTTIPVGAIFMADRPRTRFFDEHGGEARMYHSLEAAFAGNAVRVTSSTKDGRYVMLEAYSGSNPGDFYVFDTQQNKAQHVISRRDWFDPERTATVQPIALQARDGMPLHGYLTLPRSAGDKHLPMVVMPHGGPFEIFDSWQFDDDAQLLAQAGYAVLQINFRGSGNYGRHFQHVGARQWGGTMQDDVTDATRWAIAQGYADARKICIVGASYGAYAALMGAAKESGLYACAAGYVGVYDLPMMFTSGDIQKRGSGENYLKQWLGDPATLAARSPVNLARQIKVPVFLAAGGEDERAPIQHSKRMEAALRQAGTPVETLYFDTEGHGFYTEPHRRAFYAQLLAFLSKSLGGAKAD
;
A
#
# COMPACT_ATOMS: atom_id res chain seq x y z
N MET A 1 -19.04 -13.42 14.71
CA MET A 1 -17.63 -13.83 14.55
C MET A 1 -17.49 -15.33 14.83
N LEU A 2 -16.81 -16.09 13.95
CA LEU A 2 -16.61 -17.54 14.09
C LEU A 2 -15.30 -17.90 14.81
N VAL A 3 -14.28 -17.06 14.70
CA VAL A 3 -12.94 -17.26 15.29
C VAL A 3 -12.43 -15.95 15.86
N GLY A 4 -11.68 -15.99 16.95
CA GLY A 4 -10.98 -14.85 17.54
C GLY A 4 -11.59 -14.32 18.83
N TYR A 5 -10.97 -13.28 19.39
CA TYR A 5 -11.24 -12.80 20.76
C TYR A 5 -12.65 -12.20 20.94
N ARG A 6 -13.33 -11.82 19.84
CA ARG A 6 -14.73 -11.36 19.87
C ARG A 6 -15.74 -12.46 19.49
N ALA A 7 -15.31 -13.72 19.34
CA ALA A 7 -16.21 -14.85 19.13
C ALA A 7 -17.00 -15.16 20.41
N ARG A 8 -18.06 -14.38 20.68
CA ARG A 8 -19.00 -14.66 21.77
C ARG A 8 -20.03 -15.70 21.31
N GLY A 9 -20.28 -16.71 22.14
CA GLY A 9 -21.45 -17.57 21.99
C GLY A 9 -22.64 -16.95 22.72
N THR A 10 -23.68 -16.53 21.99
CA THR A 10 -24.99 -16.22 22.58
C THR A 10 -25.88 -17.45 22.38
N GLY A 11 -25.96 -18.31 23.39
CA GLY A 11 -26.86 -19.46 23.38
C GLY A 11 -27.51 -19.64 24.75
N LEU A 12 -28.83 -19.50 24.82
CA LEU A 12 -29.66 -19.72 26.01
C LEU A 12 -30.06 -21.20 26.19
N GLY A 13 -29.32 -22.16 25.61
CA GLY A 13 -29.71 -23.58 25.58
C GLY A 13 -28.55 -24.52 25.89
N THR A 14 -28.79 -25.49 26.78
CA THR A 14 -27.80 -26.29 27.51
C THR A 14 -27.10 -27.42 26.73
N ASN A 15 -27.10 -27.44 25.39
CA ASN A 15 -26.39 -28.50 24.62
C ASN A 15 -25.69 -28.04 23.33
N ILE A 16 -25.53 -26.74 23.09
CA ILE A 16 -24.74 -26.24 21.95
C ILE A 16 -23.33 -25.90 22.46
N LYS A 17 -22.29 -26.57 21.93
CA LYS A 17 -20.88 -26.29 22.28
C LYS A 17 -20.62 -24.79 22.16
N VAL A 18 -20.31 -24.16 23.29
CA VAL A 18 -19.96 -22.73 23.36
C VAL A 18 -18.75 -22.49 22.46
N LYS A 19 -18.84 -21.50 21.56
CA LYS A 19 -17.71 -21.09 20.71
C LYS A 19 -16.50 -20.79 21.61
N LYS A 20 -15.37 -21.44 21.33
CA LYS A 20 -14.14 -21.25 22.13
C LYS A 20 -13.53 -19.89 21.78
N THR A 21 -13.57 -18.97 22.74
CA THR A 21 -12.85 -17.70 22.63
C THR A 21 -11.35 -17.95 22.68
N GLU A 22 -10.63 -17.47 21.68
CA GLU A 22 -9.17 -17.52 21.63
C GLU A 22 -8.63 -16.15 21.23
N ALA A 23 -7.54 -15.71 21.87
CA ALA A 23 -6.83 -14.50 21.50
C ALA A 23 -6.01 -14.73 20.22
N VAL A 24 -6.72 -14.83 19.09
CA VAL A 24 -6.16 -15.08 17.77
C VAL A 24 -6.81 -14.15 16.74
N ALA A 25 -6.08 -13.81 15.70
CA ALA A 25 -6.62 -13.34 14.43
C ALA A 25 -6.74 -14.52 13.46
N ALA A 26 -7.72 -14.46 12.56
CA ALA A 26 -7.92 -15.47 11.52
C ALA A 26 -8.03 -14.76 10.16
N PHE A 27 -7.30 -15.26 9.18
CA PHE A 27 -7.27 -14.74 7.82
C PHE A 27 -7.64 -15.85 6.85
N LEU A 28 -8.46 -15.55 5.84
CA LEU A 28 -8.81 -16.52 4.80
C LEU A 28 -7.54 -16.87 4.01
N THR A 29 -7.27 -18.17 3.86
CA THR A 29 -6.19 -18.71 3.03
C THR A 29 -6.74 -19.31 1.75
N ASP A 30 -7.82 -20.09 1.85
CA ASP A 30 -8.45 -20.74 0.70
C ASP A 30 -9.97 -20.84 0.94
N PRO A 31 -10.82 -20.36 0.02
CA PRO A 31 -12.27 -20.50 0.13
C PRO A 31 -12.79 -21.93 -0.08
N LEU A 32 -11.96 -22.87 -0.57
CA LEU A 32 -12.31 -24.23 -0.96
C LEU A 32 -13.55 -24.25 -1.88
N PRO A 33 -13.41 -23.85 -3.16
CA PRO A 33 -14.55 -23.62 -4.05
C PRO A 33 -15.45 -24.86 -4.24
N ASP A 34 -14.95 -26.07 -4.00
CA ASP A 34 -15.70 -27.33 -4.09
C ASP A 34 -16.29 -27.81 -2.74
N ASP A 35 -16.11 -27.06 -1.65
CA ASP A 35 -16.63 -27.36 -0.30
C ASP A 35 -17.41 -26.17 0.26
N ASP A 36 -18.72 -26.12 0.01
CA ASP A 36 -19.59 -25.03 0.47
C ASP A 36 -19.70 -24.91 2.00
N ARG A 37 -19.15 -25.88 2.76
CA ARG A 37 -19.25 -25.93 4.21
C ARG A 37 -17.97 -25.47 4.90
N SER A 38 -16.84 -25.42 4.20
CA SER A 38 -15.54 -25.25 4.84
C SER A 38 -14.64 -24.29 4.10
N VAL A 39 -13.75 -23.63 4.83
CA VAL A 39 -12.67 -22.80 4.29
C VAL A 39 -11.36 -23.14 4.99
N ILE A 40 -10.22 -22.76 4.42
CA ILE A 40 -8.92 -22.79 5.12
C ILE A 40 -8.62 -21.39 5.62
N VAL A 41 -8.27 -21.30 6.90
CA VAL A 41 -7.85 -20.06 7.55
C VAL A 41 -6.47 -20.18 8.16
N ALA A 42 -5.68 -19.13 8.00
CA ALA A 42 -4.46 -18.91 8.75
C ALA A 42 -4.80 -18.31 10.12
N ILE A 43 -4.41 -18.99 11.19
CA ILE A 43 -4.62 -18.58 12.58
C ILE A 43 -3.33 -18.00 13.14
N TRP A 44 -3.42 -16.74 13.58
CA TRP A 44 -2.35 -15.95 14.14
C TRP A 44 -2.61 -15.72 15.63
N PRO A 45 -1.84 -16.35 16.53
CA PRO A 45 -1.88 -16.03 17.96
C PRO A 45 -1.63 -14.53 18.21
N MET A 46 -2.46 -13.90 19.03
CA MET A 46 -2.21 -12.53 19.51
C MET A 46 -1.24 -12.52 20.70
N SER A 47 -0.99 -13.68 21.32
CA SER A 47 0.03 -13.83 22.35
C SER A 47 1.40 -14.10 21.72
N GLY A 48 2.38 -13.26 22.03
CA GLY A 48 3.75 -13.34 21.53
C GLY A 48 4.08 -12.25 20.50
N GLN A 49 5.35 -11.81 20.46
CA GLN A 49 5.78 -10.69 19.62
C GLN A 49 5.83 -11.03 18.13
N ASP A 50 6.14 -12.28 17.78
CA ASP A 50 6.25 -12.78 16.41
C ASP A 50 5.78 -14.25 16.39
N PRO A 51 4.48 -14.53 16.23
CA PRO A 51 3.94 -15.87 16.45
C PRO A 51 4.15 -16.80 15.24
N TYR A 52 4.15 -18.11 15.50
CA TYR A 52 3.99 -19.11 14.45
C TYR A 52 2.53 -19.20 13.99
N THR A 53 2.33 -19.22 12.69
CA THR A 53 1.01 -19.36 12.07
C THR A 53 0.58 -20.83 11.99
N ARG A 54 -0.72 -21.09 12.11
CA ARG A 54 -1.33 -22.41 11.85
C ARG A 54 -2.35 -22.31 10.73
N ALA A 55 -2.40 -23.29 9.83
CA ALA A 55 -3.50 -23.45 8.90
C ALA A 55 -4.54 -24.39 9.52
N GLU A 56 -5.80 -23.99 9.51
CA GLU A 56 -6.92 -24.75 10.07
C GLU A 56 -8.08 -24.76 9.06
N LYS A 57 -8.71 -25.92 8.83
CA LYS A 57 -9.98 -26.04 8.09
C LYS A 57 -11.11 -25.63 9.03
N LEU A 58 -11.84 -24.59 8.67
CA LEU A 58 -12.95 -24.01 9.42
C LEU A 58 -14.28 -24.36 8.75
N ASP A 59 -15.17 -25.03 9.48
CA ASP A 59 -16.57 -25.18 9.09
C ASP A 59 -17.30 -23.83 9.32
N VAL A 60 -17.82 -23.23 8.25
CA VAL A 60 -18.38 -21.88 8.28
C VAL A 60 -19.76 -21.80 8.95
N THR A 61 -20.44 -22.93 9.10
CA THR A 61 -21.75 -22.99 9.77
C THR A 61 -21.60 -23.17 11.27
N THR A 62 -20.71 -24.07 11.70
CA THR A 62 -20.58 -24.48 13.10
C THR A 62 -19.42 -23.77 13.82
N GLY A 63 -18.44 -23.26 13.08
CA GLY A 63 -17.19 -22.72 13.62
C GLY A 63 -16.20 -23.80 14.11
N ARG A 64 -16.48 -25.09 13.84
CA ARG A 64 -15.55 -26.17 14.17
C ARG A 64 -14.29 -26.02 13.34
N ARG A 65 -13.12 -26.19 13.97
CA ARG A 65 -11.81 -26.10 13.32
C ARG A 65 -11.06 -27.44 13.38
N LEU A 66 -10.39 -27.78 12.30
CA LEU A 66 -9.49 -28.94 12.17
C LEU A 66 -8.10 -28.45 11.78
N PRO A 67 -7.03 -28.82 12.52
CA PRO A 67 -5.67 -28.41 12.17
C PRO A 67 -5.22 -29.08 10.86
N LEU A 68 -4.59 -28.32 9.97
CA LEU A 68 -4.03 -28.79 8.70
C LEU A 68 -2.50 -28.71 8.67
N ALA A 69 -1.94 -27.62 9.16
CA ALA A 69 -0.49 -27.40 9.17
C ALA A 69 -0.08 -26.40 10.26
N ARG A 70 1.16 -26.53 10.73
CA ARG A 70 1.86 -25.48 11.46
C ARG A 70 3.00 -24.99 10.58
N ALA A 71 3.17 -23.66 10.51
CA ALA A 71 4.25 -23.08 9.73
C ALA A 71 5.61 -23.44 10.35
N PRO A 72 6.64 -23.73 9.53
CA PRO A 72 8.00 -23.96 10.01
C PRO A 72 8.73 -22.66 10.40
N ILE A 73 8.10 -21.50 10.19
CA ILE A 73 8.66 -20.17 10.43
C ILE A 73 7.60 -19.25 11.06
N GLN A 74 8.03 -18.22 11.79
CA GLN A 74 7.13 -17.20 12.34
C GLN A 74 6.52 -16.33 11.23
N ARG A 75 5.39 -15.67 11.56
CA ARG A 75 4.70 -14.69 10.71
C ARG A 75 4.38 -15.19 9.30
N ALA A 76 4.16 -16.50 9.17
CA ALA A 76 4.01 -17.12 7.88
C ALA A 76 2.62 -16.90 7.27
N SER A 77 2.58 -16.67 5.96
CA SER A 77 1.42 -16.92 5.11
C SER A 77 1.48 -18.33 4.55
N PHE A 78 0.33 -18.84 4.08
CA PHE A 78 0.24 -20.15 3.43
C PHE A 78 -0.35 -20.01 2.03
N THR A 79 0.05 -20.89 1.13
CA THR A 79 -0.57 -21.05 -0.19
C THR A 79 -0.94 -22.51 -0.40
N THR A 80 -2.12 -22.73 -0.96
CA THR A 80 -2.71 -24.04 -1.22
C THR A 80 -2.63 -24.41 -2.70
N ASP A 81 -2.79 -25.69 -2.99
CA ASP A 81 -3.03 -26.19 -4.35
C ASP A 81 -4.54 -26.23 -4.68
N HIS A 82 -4.89 -26.73 -5.87
CA HIS A 82 -6.29 -26.73 -6.34
C HIS A 82 -7.18 -27.70 -5.55
N HIS A 83 -6.57 -28.62 -4.80
CA HIS A 83 -7.25 -29.55 -3.91
C HIS A 83 -7.33 -29.04 -2.46
N GLY A 84 -6.92 -27.80 -2.20
CA GLY A 84 -6.94 -27.21 -0.87
C GLY A 84 -5.89 -27.81 0.08
N GLN A 85 -4.85 -28.47 -0.44
CA GLN A 85 -3.74 -28.88 0.42
C GLN A 85 -2.79 -27.70 0.60
N VAL A 86 -2.38 -27.43 1.83
CA VAL A 86 -1.40 -26.37 2.11
C VAL A 86 -0.03 -26.83 1.62
N ARG A 87 0.55 -26.14 0.63
CA ARG A 87 1.79 -26.53 -0.05
C ARG A 87 2.97 -25.61 0.23
N PHE A 88 2.73 -24.32 0.45
CA PHE A 88 3.78 -23.35 0.77
C PHE A 88 3.55 -22.72 2.13
N ALA A 89 4.66 -22.37 2.80
CA ALA A 89 4.68 -21.45 3.92
C ALA A 89 5.80 -20.43 3.69
N GLN A 90 5.45 -19.15 3.63
CA GLN A 90 6.41 -18.06 3.48
C GLN A 90 6.34 -17.18 4.72
N GLY A 91 7.46 -16.93 5.39
CA GLY A 91 7.48 -16.08 6.56
C GLY A 91 8.89 -15.65 6.93
N ALA A 92 9.01 -14.99 8.08
CA ALA A 92 10.29 -14.47 8.55
C ALA A 92 10.30 -14.39 10.08
N GLY A 93 11.48 -14.62 10.64
CA GLY A 93 11.75 -14.46 12.05
C GLY A 93 11.78 -12.98 12.47
N SER A 94 12.25 -12.73 13.69
CA SER A 94 12.48 -11.38 14.19
C SER A 94 13.61 -10.66 13.47
N ASP A 95 14.48 -11.37 12.76
CA ASP A 95 15.54 -10.83 11.89
C ASP A 95 15.00 -10.20 10.59
N ASN A 96 13.72 -10.43 10.27
CA ASN A 96 13.05 -10.07 9.02
C ASN A 96 13.61 -10.75 7.77
N VAL A 97 14.38 -11.84 7.92
CA VAL A 97 14.88 -12.62 6.78
C VAL A 97 13.77 -13.53 6.29
N SER A 98 13.35 -13.34 5.04
CA SER A 98 12.31 -14.14 4.40
C SER A 98 12.78 -15.55 4.08
N LYS A 99 11.93 -16.53 4.40
CA LYS A 99 12.14 -17.94 4.09
C LYS A 99 10.89 -18.52 3.45
N LEU A 100 11.08 -19.23 2.34
CA LEU A 100 10.03 -19.96 1.63
C LEU A 100 10.23 -21.46 1.82
N TYR A 101 9.18 -22.11 2.31
CA TYR A 101 9.11 -23.55 2.48
C TYR A 101 8.05 -24.15 1.57
N TYR A 102 8.31 -25.36 1.09
CA TYR A 102 7.42 -26.16 0.27
C TYR A 102 7.28 -27.58 0.84
N ARG A 103 6.11 -28.20 0.65
CA ARG A 103 5.90 -29.63 0.91
C ARG A 103 5.05 -30.28 -0.18
N LYS A 104 5.23 -31.57 -0.40
CA LYS A 104 4.58 -32.32 -1.49
C LYS A 104 3.07 -32.52 -1.24
N GLY A 105 2.67 -32.74 0.00
CA GLY A 105 1.26 -32.89 0.36
C GLY A 105 1.01 -32.77 1.86
N THR A 106 -0.23 -33.03 2.25
CA THR A 106 -0.64 -32.99 3.66
C THR A 106 0.05 -34.10 4.46
N GLY A 107 0.78 -33.71 5.51
CA GLY A 107 1.51 -34.64 6.38
C GLY A 107 3.00 -34.80 6.03
N ASP A 108 3.41 -34.37 4.83
CA ASP A 108 4.82 -34.34 4.45
C ASP A 108 5.60 -33.24 5.18
N GLU A 109 6.91 -33.47 5.31
CA GLU A 109 7.83 -32.50 5.90
C GLU A 109 8.02 -31.25 5.02
N TRP A 110 8.28 -30.12 5.69
CA TRP A 110 8.61 -28.86 5.03
C TRP A 110 10.06 -28.87 4.54
N ALA A 111 10.27 -28.65 3.24
CA ALA A 111 11.57 -28.37 2.65
C ALA A 111 11.76 -26.86 2.51
N LEU A 112 12.89 -26.33 3.00
CA LEU A 112 13.31 -24.95 2.75
C LEU A 112 13.77 -24.84 1.30
N ILE A 113 13.12 -23.98 0.50
CA ILE A 113 13.41 -23.82 -0.93
C ILE A 113 13.98 -22.45 -1.30
N ASN A 114 13.81 -21.45 -0.43
CA ASN A 114 14.51 -20.17 -0.52
C ASN A 114 14.79 -19.61 0.88
N ASP A 115 16.02 -19.14 1.09
CA ASP A 115 16.44 -18.39 2.27
C ASP A 115 17.05 -17.08 1.76
N GLU A 116 16.40 -15.95 2.04
CA GLU A 116 16.79 -14.64 1.53
C GLU A 116 18.24 -14.28 1.90
N GLN A 117 18.72 -14.71 3.07
CA GLN A 117 20.09 -14.42 3.49
C GLN A 117 21.13 -15.13 2.60
N VAL A 118 20.74 -16.25 1.98
CA VAL A 118 21.60 -17.02 1.07
C VAL A 118 21.42 -16.57 -0.37
N SER A 119 20.17 -16.36 -0.79
CA SER A 119 19.84 -16.08 -2.19
C SER A 119 19.87 -14.59 -2.55
N GLY A 120 19.86 -13.71 -1.56
CA GLY A 120 19.80 -12.25 -1.73
C GLY A 120 18.44 -11.72 -2.19
N HIS A 121 17.40 -12.56 -2.25
CA HIS A 121 16.09 -12.18 -2.76
C HIS A 121 14.94 -12.94 -2.08
N VAL A 122 13.74 -12.37 -2.16
CA VAL A 122 12.51 -12.99 -1.68
C VAL A 122 11.80 -13.72 -2.84
N GLU A 123 11.33 -14.94 -2.58
CA GLU A 123 10.40 -15.68 -3.44
C GLU A 123 9.04 -15.77 -2.73
N THR A 124 7.95 -15.36 -3.39
CA THR A 124 6.57 -15.38 -2.89
C THR A 124 5.69 -16.29 -3.76
N PRO A 125 5.02 -17.30 -3.21
CA PRO A 125 4.16 -18.21 -3.99
C PRO A 125 2.88 -17.52 -4.47
N LEU A 126 2.53 -17.74 -5.74
CA LEU A 126 1.36 -17.15 -6.40
C LEU A 126 0.27 -18.19 -6.71
N GLY A 127 0.62 -19.48 -6.78
CA GLY A 127 -0.32 -20.55 -7.11
C GLY A 127 0.32 -21.62 -7.98
N PHE A 128 -0.51 -22.46 -8.60
CA PHE A 128 -0.08 -23.61 -9.39
C PHE A 128 -0.68 -23.57 -10.81
N SER A 129 -0.01 -24.24 -11.75
CA SER A 129 -0.62 -24.62 -13.02
C SER A 129 -1.77 -25.60 -12.80
N GLN A 130 -2.67 -25.69 -13.77
CA GLN A 130 -3.86 -26.56 -13.70
C GLN A 130 -3.55 -28.03 -13.38
N ASP A 131 -2.39 -28.54 -13.84
CA ASP A 131 -1.91 -29.91 -13.59
C ASP A 131 -1.02 -30.02 -12.34
N GLU A 132 -0.88 -28.94 -11.57
CA GLU A 132 -0.03 -28.79 -10.39
C GLU A 132 1.46 -29.10 -10.59
N ARG A 133 1.91 -29.19 -11.85
CA ARG A 133 3.31 -29.46 -12.20
C ARG A 133 4.20 -28.25 -11.95
N ILE A 134 3.69 -27.06 -12.26
CA ILE A 134 4.39 -25.78 -12.13
C ILE A 134 3.82 -25.03 -10.93
N ALA A 135 4.69 -24.61 -10.01
CA ALA A 135 4.37 -23.57 -9.05
C ALA A 135 4.82 -22.21 -9.58
N TYR A 136 3.95 -21.21 -9.56
CA TYR A 136 4.29 -19.85 -9.93
C TYR A 136 4.75 -19.07 -8.70
N LEU A 137 5.87 -18.38 -8.81
CA LEU A 137 6.49 -17.58 -7.76
C LEU A 137 6.72 -16.16 -8.27
N ARG A 138 6.44 -15.13 -7.46
CA ARG A 138 7.02 -13.80 -7.63
C ARG A 138 8.42 -13.82 -7.00
N VAL A 139 9.43 -13.52 -7.80
CA VAL A 139 10.84 -13.57 -7.41
C VAL A 139 11.41 -12.15 -7.50
N GLN A 140 11.95 -11.66 -6.38
CA GLN A 140 12.61 -10.36 -6.37
C GLN A 140 13.86 -10.37 -7.23
N SER A 141 14.01 -9.33 -8.06
CA SER A 141 15.25 -9.11 -8.80
C SER A 141 16.24 -8.30 -7.96
N ALA A 142 17.53 -8.58 -8.12
CA ALA A 142 18.58 -7.75 -7.53
C ALA A 142 18.57 -6.33 -8.11
N ASP A 143 18.38 -6.23 -9.43
CA ASP A 143 18.28 -4.97 -10.17
C ASP A 143 16.98 -4.94 -11.00
N GLY A 144 16.24 -3.84 -10.89
CA GLY A 144 14.96 -3.64 -11.57
C GLY A 144 13.79 -4.46 -11.00
N PRO A 145 12.67 -4.54 -11.74
CA PRO A 145 11.43 -5.09 -11.21
C PRO A 145 11.46 -6.60 -10.97
N ASP A 146 10.58 -7.07 -10.09
CA ASP A 146 10.34 -8.47 -9.79
C ASP A 146 9.80 -9.23 -11.01
N ALA A 147 10.07 -10.53 -11.05
CA ALA A 147 9.63 -11.42 -12.11
C ALA A 147 8.65 -12.47 -11.59
N ILE A 148 7.75 -12.94 -12.44
CA ILE A 148 6.99 -14.17 -12.24
C ILE A 148 7.80 -15.32 -12.85
N VAL A 149 8.11 -16.31 -12.02
CA VAL A 149 8.89 -17.50 -12.36
C VAL A 149 8.01 -18.74 -12.20
N GLY A 150 8.01 -19.59 -13.21
CA GLY A 150 7.44 -20.93 -13.15
C GLY A 150 8.50 -21.91 -12.65
N TRP A 151 8.20 -22.64 -11.58
CA TRP A 151 9.04 -23.70 -11.04
C TRP A 151 8.40 -25.05 -11.34
N ASP A 152 9.00 -25.83 -12.26
CA ASP A 152 8.67 -27.24 -12.45
C ASP A 152 9.16 -28.02 -11.22
N ILE A 153 8.21 -28.48 -10.42
CA ILE A 153 8.46 -29.10 -9.11
C ILE A 153 9.18 -30.43 -9.26
N GLN A 154 8.86 -31.21 -10.30
CA GLN A 154 9.43 -32.53 -10.50
C GLN A 154 10.83 -32.45 -11.10
N ALA A 155 11.00 -31.60 -12.11
CA ALA A 155 12.30 -31.38 -12.75
C ALA A 155 13.22 -30.46 -11.93
N ASN A 156 12.69 -29.80 -10.91
CA ASN A 156 13.34 -28.74 -10.13
C ASN A 156 13.96 -27.64 -11.01
N ARG A 157 13.22 -27.19 -12.03
CA ARG A 157 13.68 -26.18 -12.99
C ARG A 157 12.84 -24.91 -12.87
N ARG A 158 13.50 -23.76 -12.76
CA ARG A 158 12.86 -22.43 -12.71
C ARG A 158 13.03 -21.72 -14.04
N GLU A 159 11.97 -21.07 -14.52
CA GLU A 159 11.96 -20.31 -15.76
C GLU A 159 11.17 -19.01 -15.58
N GLN A 160 11.72 -17.89 -16.05
CA GLN A 160 10.99 -16.62 -16.04
C GLN A 160 9.84 -16.69 -17.03
N VAL A 161 8.62 -16.47 -16.54
CA VAL A 161 7.39 -16.48 -17.34
C VAL A 161 6.99 -15.07 -17.73
N LEU A 162 7.08 -14.12 -16.80
CA LEU A 162 6.64 -12.76 -17.03
C LEU A 162 7.43 -11.74 -16.22
N ARG A 163 7.76 -10.60 -16.82
CA ARG A 163 8.43 -9.46 -16.18
C ARG A 163 8.12 -8.18 -16.96
N ASP A 164 7.87 -7.07 -16.27
CA ASP A 164 7.79 -5.75 -16.88
C ASP A 164 9.13 -5.01 -16.78
N ALA A 165 9.33 -4.04 -17.66
CA ALA A 165 10.58 -3.29 -17.73
C ALA A 165 10.74 -2.26 -16.60
N VAL A 166 9.63 -1.79 -16.01
CA VAL A 166 9.62 -0.66 -15.08
C VAL A 166 8.98 -1.01 -13.74
N ALA A 167 7.91 -1.80 -13.73
CA ALA A 167 7.11 -2.04 -12.54
C ALA A 167 7.09 -3.51 -12.09
N ASP A 168 6.95 -3.73 -10.78
CA ASP A 168 6.72 -5.04 -10.20
C ASP A 168 5.31 -5.56 -10.57
N PRO A 169 5.07 -6.88 -10.54
CA PRO A 169 3.72 -7.42 -10.66
C PRO A 169 2.85 -6.93 -9.48
N LEU A 170 1.85 -6.10 -9.77
CA LEU A 170 0.97 -5.50 -8.77
C LEU A 170 -0.14 -6.46 -8.33
N GLU A 171 -0.85 -7.04 -9.30
CA GLU A 171 -1.96 -7.95 -9.07
C GLU A 171 -1.80 -9.17 -9.99
N ILE A 172 -2.04 -10.37 -9.47
CA ILE A 172 -2.02 -11.59 -10.28
C ILE A 172 -3.40 -11.82 -10.88
N ILE A 173 -3.43 -12.05 -12.19
CA ILE A 173 -4.65 -12.41 -12.91
C ILE A 173 -4.81 -13.92 -12.83
N TYR A 174 -5.92 -14.37 -12.28
CA TYR A 174 -6.30 -15.78 -12.21
C TYR A 174 -7.35 -16.11 -13.26
N ARG A 175 -7.33 -17.34 -13.77
CA ARG A 175 -8.40 -17.83 -14.65
C ARG A 175 -9.74 -17.79 -13.91
N ASN A 176 -10.76 -17.22 -14.54
CA ASN A 176 -12.09 -17.05 -13.97
C ASN A 176 -12.62 -18.37 -13.37
N GLY A 177 -13.15 -18.29 -12.16
CA GLY A 177 -13.69 -19.44 -11.41
C GLY A 177 -12.63 -20.33 -10.76
N THR A 178 -11.34 -20.02 -10.89
CA THR A 178 -10.23 -20.85 -10.40
C THR A 178 -9.18 -20.04 -9.65
N THR A 179 -8.20 -20.73 -9.08
CA THR A 179 -6.99 -20.15 -8.46
C THR A 179 -5.74 -20.34 -9.34
N ILE A 180 -5.91 -20.62 -10.64
CA ILE A 180 -4.80 -20.81 -11.58
C ILE A 180 -4.28 -19.45 -12.06
N PRO A 181 -3.03 -19.07 -11.77
CA PRO A 181 -2.43 -17.84 -12.31
C PRO A 181 -2.29 -17.93 -13.83
N VAL A 182 -2.66 -16.86 -14.54
CA VAL A 182 -2.57 -16.77 -16.01
C VAL A 182 -1.93 -15.47 -16.50
N GLY A 183 -1.67 -14.51 -15.62
CA GLY A 183 -1.08 -13.23 -15.96
C GLY A 183 -0.90 -12.32 -14.76
N ALA A 184 -0.58 -11.05 -15.02
CA ALA A 184 -0.49 -10.01 -14.00
C ALA A 184 -0.86 -8.63 -14.54
N ILE A 185 -1.26 -7.76 -13.63
CA ILE A 185 -1.39 -6.32 -13.84
C ILE A 185 -0.10 -5.66 -13.33
N PHE A 186 0.48 -4.78 -14.14
CA PHE A 186 1.64 -3.96 -13.80
C PHE A 186 1.23 -2.49 -13.74
N MET A 187 1.79 -1.74 -12.79
CA MET A 187 1.50 -0.31 -12.60
C MET A 187 2.77 0.52 -12.85
N ALA A 188 3.13 0.75 -14.11
CA ALA A 188 4.25 1.63 -14.44
C ALA A 188 3.78 3.09 -14.46
N ASP A 189 3.36 3.57 -15.63
CA ASP A 189 2.69 4.85 -15.83
C ASP A 189 1.16 4.73 -15.67
N ARG A 190 0.60 3.61 -16.16
CA ARG A 190 -0.80 3.21 -16.03
C ARG A 190 -0.89 1.69 -15.83
N PRO A 191 -2.04 1.17 -15.36
CA PRO A 191 -2.29 -0.26 -15.31
C PRO A 191 -2.14 -0.89 -16.70
N ARG A 192 -1.35 -1.95 -16.79
CA ARG A 192 -1.15 -2.75 -18.01
C ARG A 192 -1.31 -4.22 -17.68
N THR A 193 -2.19 -4.92 -18.38
CA THR A 193 -2.36 -6.36 -18.24
C THR A 193 -1.38 -7.09 -19.15
N ARG A 194 -0.85 -8.22 -18.66
CA ARG A 194 0.04 -9.11 -19.40
C ARG A 194 -0.25 -10.54 -19.01
N PHE A 195 -0.19 -11.45 -19.98
CA PHE A 195 -0.57 -12.84 -19.79
C PHE A 195 0.59 -13.79 -20.09
N PHE A 196 0.56 -14.97 -19.45
CA PHE A 196 1.51 -16.04 -19.75
C PHE A 196 1.30 -16.59 -21.17
N ASP A 197 0.05 -16.56 -21.63
CA ASP A 197 -0.36 -16.80 -23.02
C ASP A 197 -1.23 -15.64 -23.50
N GLU A 198 -0.65 -14.74 -24.28
CA GLU A 198 -1.33 -13.56 -24.86
C GLU A 198 -2.39 -13.93 -25.91
N HIS A 199 -2.44 -15.19 -26.36
CA HIS A 199 -3.46 -15.70 -27.28
C HIS A 199 -4.58 -16.48 -26.56
N GLY A 200 -4.48 -16.62 -25.24
CA GLY A 200 -5.43 -17.31 -24.38
C GLY A 200 -6.83 -16.69 -24.36
N GLY A 201 -7.79 -17.41 -23.78
CA GLY A 201 -9.17 -16.93 -23.62
C GLY A 201 -9.26 -15.70 -22.72
N GLU A 202 -8.59 -15.76 -21.56
CA GLU A 202 -8.54 -14.69 -20.57
C GLU A 202 -7.88 -13.42 -21.13
N ALA A 203 -6.76 -13.57 -21.86
CA ALA A 203 -6.10 -12.45 -22.51
C ALA A 203 -7.03 -11.74 -23.50
N ARG A 204 -7.68 -12.50 -24.40
CA ARG A 204 -8.66 -11.94 -25.36
C ARG A 204 -9.84 -11.26 -24.67
N MET A 205 -10.33 -11.81 -23.56
CA MET A 205 -11.39 -11.19 -22.77
C MET A 205 -10.93 -9.83 -22.23
N TYR A 206 -9.80 -9.78 -21.52
CA TYR A 206 -9.28 -8.53 -20.96
C TYR A 206 -9.02 -7.48 -22.04
N HIS A 207 -8.36 -7.84 -23.15
CA HIS A 207 -8.12 -6.93 -24.27
C HIS A 207 -9.43 -6.36 -24.85
N SER A 208 -10.49 -7.18 -24.92
CA SER A 208 -11.82 -6.70 -25.36
C SER A 208 -12.47 -5.74 -24.37
N LEU A 209 -12.29 -5.97 -23.07
CA LEU A 209 -12.83 -5.12 -22.01
C LEU A 209 -12.07 -3.79 -21.94
N GLU A 210 -10.74 -3.81 -22.00
CA GLU A 210 -9.91 -2.61 -22.06
C GLU A 210 -10.27 -1.72 -23.26
N ALA A 211 -10.56 -2.33 -24.42
CA ALA A 211 -11.04 -1.60 -25.59
C ALA A 211 -12.46 -1.00 -25.37
N ALA A 212 -13.36 -1.74 -24.73
CA ALA A 212 -14.73 -1.29 -24.46
C ALA A 212 -14.81 -0.18 -23.41
N PHE A 213 -13.89 -0.18 -22.43
CA PHE A 213 -13.80 0.79 -21.34
C PHE A 213 -12.65 1.79 -21.55
N ALA A 214 -12.34 2.13 -22.82
CA ALA A 214 -11.23 3.00 -23.17
C ALA A 214 -11.16 4.27 -22.29
N GLY A 215 -9.96 4.55 -21.77
CA GLY A 215 -9.73 5.64 -20.81
C GLY A 215 -9.82 5.21 -19.34
N ASN A 216 -10.39 4.04 -19.05
CA ASN A 216 -10.37 3.40 -17.74
C ASN A 216 -9.50 2.13 -17.79
N ALA A 217 -8.83 1.84 -16.67
CA ALA A 217 -8.31 0.52 -16.40
C ALA A 217 -9.46 -0.41 -16.01
N VAL A 218 -9.34 -1.68 -16.36
CA VAL A 218 -10.32 -2.71 -16.03
C VAL A 218 -9.65 -3.83 -15.26
N ARG A 219 -10.27 -4.29 -14.18
CA ARG A 219 -9.89 -5.55 -13.52
C ARG A 219 -11.11 -6.38 -13.17
N VAL A 220 -10.93 -7.70 -13.14
CA VAL A 220 -11.91 -8.64 -12.58
C VAL A 220 -11.73 -8.67 -11.06
N THR A 221 -12.79 -8.40 -10.31
CA THR A 221 -12.77 -8.41 -8.84
C THR A 221 -13.30 -9.72 -8.25
N SER A 222 -14.20 -10.40 -8.97
CA SER A 222 -14.67 -11.75 -8.62
C SER A 222 -15.33 -12.43 -9.82
N SER A 223 -15.59 -13.73 -9.72
CA SER A 223 -16.25 -14.53 -10.76
C SER A 223 -17.09 -15.65 -10.17
N THR A 224 -18.10 -16.12 -10.90
CA THR A 224 -18.80 -17.37 -10.59
C THR A 224 -17.87 -18.59 -10.74
N LYS A 225 -18.19 -19.70 -10.07
CA LYS A 225 -17.39 -20.94 -10.12
C LYS A 225 -17.21 -21.48 -11.54
N ASP A 226 -18.20 -21.30 -12.39
CA ASP A 226 -18.18 -21.69 -13.81
C ASP A 226 -17.51 -20.66 -14.73
N GLY A 227 -17.05 -19.52 -14.19
CA GLY A 227 -16.41 -18.44 -14.94
C GLY A 227 -17.33 -17.70 -15.92
N ARG A 228 -18.65 -17.94 -15.87
CA ARG A 228 -19.60 -17.31 -16.79
C ARG A 228 -19.85 -15.84 -16.47
N TYR A 229 -20.08 -15.52 -15.20
CA TYR A 229 -20.31 -14.16 -14.77
C TYR A 229 -19.10 -13.67 -14.01
N VAL A 230 -18.56 -12.52 -14.43
CA VAL A 230 -17.45 -11.86 -13.74
C VAL A 230 -17.86 -10.46 -13.31
N MET A 231 -17.45 -10.07 -12.12
CA MET A 231 -17.57 -8.69 -11.65
C MET A 231 -16.34 -7.92 -12.11
N LEU A 232 -16.57 -6.87 -12.87
CA LEU A 232 -15.54 -5.96 -13.36
C LEU A 232 -15.56 -4.68 -12.54
N GLU A 233 -14.39 -4.11 -12.29
CA GLU A 233 -14.22 -2.72 -11.86
C GLU A 233 -13.52 -1.96 -12.99
N ALA A 234 -14.18 -0.92 -13.50
CA ALA A 234 -13.60 0.05 -14.42
C ALA A 234 -13.27 1.33 -13.65
N TYR A 235 -12.02 1.77 -13.67
CA TYR A 235 -11.56 2.91 -12.86
C TYR A 235 -10.46 3.70 -13.57
N SER A 236 -10.20 4.92 -13.13
CA SER A 236 -9.09 5.75 -13.62
C SER A 236 -8.66 6.75 -12.57
N GLY A 237 -7.68 7.60 -12.88
CA GLY A 237 -7.35 8.76 -12.05
C GLY A 237 -8.54 9.72 -11.81
N SER A 238 -9.54 9.72 -12.70
CA SER A 238 -10.71 10.60 -12.66
C SER A 238 -12.02 9.87 -12.32
N ASN A 239 -12.03 8.54 -12.39
CA ASN A 239 -13.17 7.68 -12.05
C ASN A 239 -12.84 6.80 -10.82
N PRO A 240 -13.51 7.00 -9.67
CA PRO A 240 -13.25 6.25 -8.45
C PRO A 240 -13.67 4.76 -8.52
N GLY A 241 -14.37 4.34 -9.58
CA GLY A 241 -14.68 2.94 -9.85
C GLY A 241 -16.15 2.72 -10.16
N ASP A 242 -16.41 2.06 -11.29
CA ASP A 242 -17.72 1.57 -11.71
C ASP A 242 -17.71 0.04 -11.79
N PHE A 243 -18.75 -0.58 -11.25
CA PHE A 243 -18.88 -2.03 -11.20
C PHE A 243 -19.87 -2.54 -12.24
N TYR A 244 -19.47 -3.58 -12.96
CA TYR A 244 -20.26 -4.23 -13.99
C TYR A 244 -20.28 -5.74 -13.76
N VAL A 245 -21.41 -6.39 -14.06
CA VAL A 245 -21.43 -7.83 -14.28
C VAL A 245 -21.27 -8.08 -15.77
N PHE A 246 -20.25 -8.87 -16.13
CA PHE A 246 -19.97 -9.28 -17.50
C PHE A 246 -20.30 -10.76 -17.69
N ASP A 247 -21.17 -11.06 -18.67
CA ASP A 247 -21.46 -12.43 -19.11
C ASP A 247 -20.45 -12.81 -20.21
N THR A 248 -19.53 -13.72 -19.89
CA THR A 248 -18.43 -14.13 -20.77
C THR A 248 -18.90 -14.92 -21.99
N GLN A 249 -20.12 -15.47 -21.97
CA GLN A 249 -20.70 -16.18 -23.13
C GLN A 249 -21.41 -15.21 -24.07
N GLN A 250 -22.09 -14.19 -23.54
CA GLN A 250 -22.82 -13.20 -24.34
C GLN A 250 -21.97 -11.99 -24.74
N ASN A 251 -20.78 -11.86 -24.15
CA ASN A 251 -19.90 -10.70 -24.31
C ASN A 251 -20.63 -9.38 -24.00
N LYS A 252 -21.37 -9.37 -22.88
CA LYS A 252 -22.23 -8.25 -22.47
C LYS A 252 -21.88 -7.81 -21.05
N ALA A 253 -21.47 -6.56 -20.90
CA ALA A 253 -21.31 -5.91 -19.61
C ALA A 253 -22.60 -5.15 -19.23
N GLN A 254 -23.09 -5.36 -18.01
CA GLN A 254 -24.20 -4.63 -17.42
C GLN A 254 -23.69 -3.86 -16.22
N HIS A 255 -23.92 -2.54 -16.22
CA HIS A 255 -23.62 -1.69 -15.05
C HIS A 255 -24.46 -2.13 -13.86
N VAL A 256 -23.82 -2.19 -12.69
CA VAL A 256 -24.46 -2.56 -11.42
C VAL A 256 -24.51 -1.36 -10.49
N ILE A 257 -23.34 -0.77 -10.22
CA ILE A 257 -23.22 0.32 -9.26
C ILE A 257 -21.95 1.12 -9.52
N SER A 258 -22.03 2.43 -9.31
CA SER A 258 -20.86 3.31 -9.25
C SER A 258 -20.43 3.45 -7.80
N ARG A 259 -19.12 3.37 -7.51
CA ARG A 259 -18.59 3.50 -6.15
C ARG A 259 -19.05 4.80 -5.49
N ARG A 260 -19.17 5.86 -6.28
CA ARG A 260 -19.63 7.19 -5.87
C ARG A 260 -20.39 7.88 -7.02
N ASP A 261 -21.67 7.55 -7.17
CA ASP A 261 -22.56 8.10 -8.22
C ASP A 261 -22.79 9.61 -8.13
N TRP A 262 -22.53 10.22 -6.97
CA TRP A 262 -22.58 11.66 -6.75
C TRP A 262 -21.37 12.43 -7.30
N PHE A 263 -20.33 11.75 -7.81
CA PHE A 263 -19.25 12.37 -8.55
C PHE A 263 -19.54 12.32 -10.05
N ASP A 264 -19.23 13.41 -10.74
CA ASP A 264 -19.17 13.45 -12.20
C ASP A 264 -17.69 13.32 -12.62
N PRO A 265 -17.25 12.18 -13.20
CA PRO A 265 -15.88 11.99 -13.66
C PRO A 265 -15.43 13.03 -14.69
N GLU A 266 -16.35 13.69 -15.39
CA GLU A 266 -16.02 14.78 -16.31
C GLU A 266 -15.71 16.11 -15.61
N ARG A 267 -15.93 16.17 -14.30
CA ARG A 267 -15.63 17.34 -13.46
C ARG A 267 -14.47 17.10 -12.50
N THR A 268 -13.95 15.88 -12.44
CA THR A 268 -12.79 15.53 -11.60
C THR A 268 -11.48 15.91 -12.30
N ALA A 269 -10.44 16.12 -11.51
CA ALA A 269 -9.12 16.47 -12.00
C ALA A 269 -8.52 15.32 -12.82
N THR A 270 -7.62 15.65 -13.74
CA THR A 270 -6.92 14.66 -14.55
C THR A 270 -5.62 14.26 -13.89
N VAL A 271 -5.36 12.95 -13.82
CA VAL A 271 -4.10 12.40 -13.29
C VAL A 271 -3.18 12.04 -14.45
N GLN A 272 -2.01 12.67 -14.50
CA GLN A 272 -0.99 12.47 -15.52
C GLN A 272 0.23 11.78 -14.91
N PRO A 273 0.70 10.64 -15.46
CA PRO A 273 1.95 10.05 -15.03
C PRO A 273 3.13 10.96 -15.39
N ILE A 274 4.14 11.00 -14.53
CA ILE A 274 5.38 11.73 -14.75
C ILE A 274 6.59 10.81 -14.52
N ALA A 275 7.69 11.15 -15.18
CA ALA A 275 8.98 10.55 -14.94
C ALA A 275 10.07 11.62 -15.01
N LEU A 276 11.05 11.54 -14.12
CA LEU A 276 12.22 12.42 -14.11
C LEU A 276 13.46 11.66 -13.64
N GLN A 277 14.61 12.29 -13.81
CA GLN A 277 15.85 11.84 -13.18
C GLN A 277 16.12 12.71 -11.95
N ALA A 278 16.39 12.07 -10.80
CA ALA A 278 16.94 12.75 -9.64
C ALA A 278 18.35 13.29 -9.95
N ARG A 279 18.88 14.18 -9.10
CA ARG A 279 20.19 14.80 -9.29
C ARG A 279 21.36 13.80 -9.36
N ASP A 280 21.19 12.60 -8.81
CA ASP A 280 22.17 11.50 -8.86
C ASP A 280 21.89 10.48 -9.97
N GLY A 281 20.90 10.75 -10.82
CA GLY A 281 20.53 9.89 -11.95
C GLY A 281 19.54 8.77 -11.61
N MET A 282 19.00 8.72 -10.38
CA MET A 282 17.94 7.77 -10.05
C MET A 282 16.67 8.10 -10.84
N PRO A 283 16.08 7.17 -11.61
CA PRO A 283 14.78 7.38 -12.24
C PRO A 283 13.69 7.44 -11.19
N LEU A 284 12.91 8.52 -11.19
CA LEU A 284 11.76 8.70 -10.32
C LEU A 284 10.48 8.72 -11.15
N HIS A 285 9.43 8.11 -10.59
CA HIS A 285 8.11 8.01 -11.19
C HIS A 285 7.06 8.62 -10.27
N GLY A 286 6.01 9.20 -10.82
CA GLY A 286 4.99 9.83 -10.02
C GLY A 286 3.79 10.27 -10.84
N TYR A 287 2.98 11.12 -10.23
CA TYR A 287 1.72 11.59 -10.79
C TYR A 287 1.52 13.07 -10.53
N LEU A 288 0.98 13.77 -11.53
CA LEU A 288 0.44 15.10 -11.43
C LEU A 288 -1.07 15.06 -11.55
N THR A 289 -1.77 15.52 -10.51
CA THR A 289 -3.21 15.73 -10.56
C THR A 289 -3.48 17.21 -10.84
N LEU A 290 -4.09 17.50 -11.98
CA LEU A 290 -4.28 18.87 -12.48
C LEU A 290 -5.76 19.28 -12.46
N PRO A 291 -6.11 20.45 -11.89
CA PRO A 291 -7.47 21.00 -11.94
C PRO A 291 -7.94 21.20 -13.39
N ARG A 292 -9.15 20.73 -13.74
CA ARG A 292 -9.69 20.89 -15.11
C ARG A 292 -9.93 22.34 -15.55
N SER A 293 -10.20 23.25 -14.61
CA SER A 293 -10.63 24.64 -14.89
C SER A 293 -9.51 25.66 -14.91
N ALA A 294 -8.29 25.27 -14.53
CA ALA A 294 -7.12 26.14 -14.53
C ALA A 294 -6.20 25.71 -15.68
N GLY A 295 -5.68 26.65 -16.48
CA GLY A 295 -4.72 26.27 -17.52
C GLY A 295 -3.53 25.51 -16.93
N ASP A 296 -2.92 24.61 -17.69
CA ASP A 296 -1.94 23.63 -17.18
C ASP A 296 -0.57 24.21 -16.75
N LYS A 297 -0.47 25.53 -16.54
CA LYS A 297 0.80 26.23 -16.33
C LYS A 297 0.78 27.17 -15.13
N HIS A 298 1.89 27.16 -14.40
CA HIS A 298 2.20 28.01 -13.26
C HIS A 298 1.09 28.02 -12.20
N LEU A 299 0.57 26.83 -11.89
CA LEU A 299 -0.47 26.64 -10.89
C LEU A 299 0.12 26.75 -9.48
N PRO A 300 -0.66 27.21 -8.48
CA PRO A 300 -0.33 26.92 -7.10
C PRO A 300 -0.30 25.41 -6.91
N MET A 301 0.71 24.90 -6.20
CA MET A 301 0.97 23.47 -6.10
C MET A 301 1.00 22.98 -4.65
N VAL A 302 0.49 21.77 -4.44
CA VAL A 302 0.75 20.97 -3.25
C VAL A 302 1.62 19.78 -3.63
N VAL A 303 2.82 19.72 -3.06
CA VAL A 303 3.68 18.53 -3.12
C VAL A 303 3.23 17.58 -2.01
N MET A 304 2.87 16.35 -2.37
CA MET A 304 2.23 15.40 -1.49
C MET A 304 3.06 14.11 -1.37
N PRO A 305 4.14 14.10 -0.57
CA PRO A 305 4.89 12.87 -0.31
C PRO A 305 4.02 11.88 0.48
N HIS A 306 3.94 10.64 0.00
CA HIS A 306 3.16 9.59 0.65
C HIS A 306 3.75 9.12 1.98
N GLY A 307 2.91 8.48 2.80
CA GLY A 307 3.30 7.80 4.05
C GLY A 307 4.00 6.44 3.81
N GLY A 308 4.38 5.76 4.90
CA GLY A 308 5.18 4.53 4.85
C GLY A 308 6.53 4.73 5.55
N PRO A 309 7.65 4.89 4.83
CA PRO A 309 7.76 5.10 3.39
C PRO A 309 7.94 3.85 2.55
N PHE A 310 8.46 2.78 3.15
CA PHE A 310 8.95 1.64 2.39
C PHE A 310 7.80 0.76 1.90
N GLU A 311 7.94 0.21 0.69
CA GLU A 311 6.98 -0.69 0.00
C GLU A 311 5.67 -0.04 -0.45
N ILE A 312 5.30 1.11 0.11
CA ILE A 312 4.16 1.93 -0.32
C ILE A 312 4.56 2.79 -1.51
N PHE A 313 3.62 3.09 -2.40
CA PHE A 313 3.83 3.95 -3.56
C PHE A 313 2.50 4.58 -4.00
N ASP A 314 2.57 5.76 -4.60
CA ASP A 314 1.48 6.40 -5.32
C ASP A 314 1.31 5.74 -6.71
N SER A 315 0.07 5.63 -7.20
CA SER A 315 -0.28 5.02 -8.49
C SER A 315 -1.29 5.85 -9.28
N TRP A 316 -1.55 5.52 -10.55
CA TRP A 316 -2.47 6.22 -11.46
C TRP A 316 -3.98 6.12 -11.09
N GLN A 317 -4.33 5.93 -9.82
CA GLN A 317 -5.71 5.74 -9.38
C GLN A 317 -6.36 7.05 -8.91
N PHE A 318 -7.68 7.05 -8.74
CA PHE A 318 -8.38 8.14 -8.07
C PHE A 318 -7.90 8.23 -6.61
N ASP A 319 -7.24 9.33 -6.27
CA ASP A 319 -6.79 9.64 -4.91
C ASP A 319 -7.66 10.76 -4.32
N ASP A 320 -8.29 10.49 -3.18
CA ASP A 320 -9.26 11.39 -2.55
C ASP A 320 -8.62 12.74 -2.17
N ASP A 321 -7.40 12.71 -1.66
CA ASP A 321 -6.69 13.91 -1.19
C ASP A 321 -6.23 14.75 -2.38
N ALA A 322 -5.62 14.12 -3.38
CA ALA A 322 -5.19 14.80 -4.59
C ALA A 322 -6.37 15.40 -5.37
N GLN A 323 -7.49 14.66 -5.47
CA GLN A 323 -8.69 15.14 -6.15
C GLN A 323 -9.34 16.31 -5.40
N LEU A 324 -9.42 16.25 -4.07
CA LEU A 324 -9.95 17.34 -3.24
C LEU A 324 -9.07 18.60 -3.37
N LEU A 325 -7.75 18.45 -3.31
CA LEU A 325 -6.81 19.57 -3.47
C LEU A 325 -6.86 20.16 -4.88
N ALA A 326 -6.99 19.31 -5.92
CA ALA A 326 -7.14 19.78 -7.28
C ALA A 326 -8.47 20.50 -7.52
N GLN A 327 -9.57 20.03 -6.93
CA GLN A 327 -10.84 20.78 -6.95
C GLN A 327 -10.74 22.12 -6.23
N ALA A 328 -9.89 22.24 -5.21
CA ALA A 328 -9.59 23.52 -4.56
C ALA A 328 -8.68 24.45 -5.39
N GLY A 329 -8.22 24.01 -6.55
CA GLY A 329 -7.47 24.81 -7.53
C GLY A 329 -5.96 24.60 -7.51
N TYR A 330 -5.46 23.54 -6.86
CA TYR A 330 -4.02 23.25 -6.78
C TYR A 330 -3.59 22.17 -7.77
N ALA A 331 -2.43 22.32 -8.41
CA ALA A 331 -1.74 21.15 -8.94
C ALA A 331 -1.25 20.28 -7.78
N VAL A 332 -1.35 18.96 -7.89
CA VAL A 332 -0.86 18.05 -6.85
C VAL A 332 0.24 17.17 -7.42
N LEU A 333 1.43 17.22 -6.80
CA LEU A 333 2.58 16.41 -7.18
C LEU A 333 2.77 15.27 -6.19
N GLN A 334 2.58 14.04 -6.65
CA GLN A 334 2.86 12.80 -5.94
C GLN A 334 4.09 12.15 -6.57
N ILE A 335 5.18 12.00 -5.82
CA ILE A 335 6.41 11.38 -6.32
C ILE A 335 6.76 10.13 -5.51
N ASN A 336 7.00 9.03 -6.22
CA ASN A 336 7.60 7.84 -5.65
C ASN A 336 9.11 8.07 -5.56
N PHE A 337 9.55 8.51 -4.39
CA PHE A 337 10.97 8.68 -4.05
C PHE A 337 11.62 7.31 -3.80
N ARG A 338 12.96 7.26 -3.81
CA ARG A 338 13.66 6.01 -3.52
C ARG A 338 13.23 5.45 -2.16
N GLY A 339 12.97 4.15 -2.06
CA GLY A 339 12.31 3.56 -0.89
C GLY A 339 10.87 3.15 -1.16
N SER A 340 10.14 3.82 -2.07
CA SER A 340 8.80 3.39 -2.45
C SER A 340 8.82 1.97 -3.07
N GLY A 341 7.68 1.29 -3.03
CA GLY A 341 7.52 -0.03 -3.67
C GLY A 341 7.44 0.05 -5.20
N ASN A 342 7.08 -1.07 -5.83
CA ASN A 342 6.70 -1.20 -7.25
C ASN A 342 7.82 -1.03 -8.29
N TYR A 343 9.03 -0.58 -7.93
CA TYR A 343 10.16 -0.41 -8.87
C TYR A 343 11.33 -1.36 -8.57
N GLY A 344 11.03 -2.49 -7.93
CA GLY A 344 12.01 -3.53 -7.59
C GLY A 344 12.79 -3.28 -6.31
N ARG A 345 13.46 -4.35 -5.85
CA ARG A 345 14.15 -4.40 -4.55
C ARG A 345 15.22 -3.31 -4.41
N HIS A 346 16.00 -3.06 -5.45
CA HIS A 346 17.08 -2.07 -5.42
C HIS A 346 16.54 -0.67 -5.09
N PHE A 347 15.50 -0.23 -5.81
CA PHE A 347 14.89 1.09 -5.64
C PHE A 347 14.38 1.30 -4.21
N GLN A 348 13.80 0.26 -3.62
CA GLN A 348 13.38 0.26 -2.21
C GLN A 348 14.59 0.34 -1.25
N HIS A 349 15.60 -0.50 -1.43
CA HIS A 349 16.70 -0.65 -0.47
C HIS A 349 17.64 0.55 -0.42
N VAL A 350 17.81 1.29 -1.53
CA VAL A 350 18.62 2.51 -1.52
C VAL A 350 17.98 3.66 -0.74
N GLY A 351 16.70 3.54 -0.34
CA GLY A 351 16.06 4.42 0.64
C GLY A 351 16.34 4.07 2.10
N ALA A 352 16.91 2.89 2.39
CA ALA A 352 17.21 2.52 3.77
C ALA A 352 18.18 3.51 4.43
N ARG A 353 17.83 3.99 5.62
CA ARG A 353 18.58 4.96 6.43
C ARG A 353 18.74 6.34 5.77
N GLN A 354 17.89 6.65 4.80
CA GLN A 354 17.92 7.91 4.04
C GLN A 354 16.78 8.88 4.40
N TRP A 355 16.06 8.68 5.51
CA TRP A 355 15.13 9.68 6.05
C TRP A 355 15.88 11.00 6.28
N GLY A 356 15.39 12.07 5.64
CA GLY A 356 16.01 13.41 5.62
C GLY A 356 17.29 13.53 4.77
N GLY A 357 17.80 12.41 4.26
CA GLY A 357 18.92 12.30 3.34
C GLY A 357 18.46 12.34 1.88
N THR A 358 18.93 11.40 1.08
CA THR A 358 18.66 11.37 -0.37
C THR A 358 17.20 11.14 -0.73
N MET A 359 16.41 10.47 0.11
CA MET A 359 14.95 10.38 -0.07
C MET A 359 14.29 11.76 -0.07
N GLN A 360 14.78 12.69 0.76
CA GLN A 360 14.29 14.06 0.77
C GLN A 360 14.74 14.82 -0.47
N ASP A 361 15.95 14.54 -0.97
CA ASP A 361 16.46 15.13 -2.21
C ASP A 361 15.60 14.75 -3.42
N ASP A 362 15.08 13.52 -3.47
CA ASP A 362 14.16 13.09 -4.53
C ASP A 362 12.87 13.95 -4.56
N VAL A 363 12.29 14.23 -3.39
CA VAL A 363 11.09 15.09 -3.28
C VAL A 363 11.42 16.52 -3.70
N THR A 364 12.58 17.04 -3.30
CA THR A 364 13.08 18.36 -3.73
C THR A 364 13.29 18.43 -5.24
N ASP A 365 13.89 17.40 -5.84
CA ASP A 365 14.18 17.34 -7.26
C ASP A 365 12.90 17.26 -8.09
N ALA A 366 11.92 16.46 -7.66
CA ALA A 366 10.60 16.42 -8.28
C ALA A 366 9.87 17.77 -8.20
N THR A 367 9.96 18.45 -7.05
CA THR A 367 9.38 19.81 -6.89
C THR A 367 10.02 20.79 -7.87
N ARG A 368 11.36 20.80 -7.97
CA ARG A 368 12.09 21.68 -8.90
C ARG A 368 11.84 21.33 -10.36
N TRP A 369 11.69 20.05 -10.67
CA TRP A 369 11.28 19.58 -12.00
C TRP A 369 9.90 20.13 -12.37
N ALA A 370 8.93 20.09 -11.46
CA ALA A 370 7.58 20.60 -11.73
C ALA A 370 7.56 22.12 -11.97
N ILE A 371 8.43 22.88 -11.28
CA ILE A 371 8.66 24.30 -11.58
C ILE A 371 9.25 24.46 -12.99
N ALA A 372 10.31 23.71 -13.32
CA ALA A 372 11.02 23.82 -14.58
C ALA A 372 10.17 23.46 -15.80
N GLN A 373 9.27 22.47 -15.67
CA GLN A 373 8.29 22.12 -16.69
C GLN A 373 7.15 23.15 -16.82
N GLY A 374 7.08 24.11 -15.89
CA GLY A 374 6.06 25.15 -15.87
C GLY A 374 4.74 24.70 -15.28
N TYR A 375 4.65 23.56 -14.59
CA TYR A 375 3.44 23.13 -13.90
C TYR A 375 3.18 23.97 -12.63
N ALA A 376 4.24 24.30 -11.88
CA ALA A 376 4.14 25.03 -10.62
C ALA A 376 4.57 26.50 -10.73
N ASP A 377 3.87 27.41 -10.05
CA ASP A 377 4.40 28.74 -9.71
C ASP A 377 5.38 28.57 -8.54
N ALA A 378 6.66 28.89 -8.78
CA ALA A 378 7.75 28.73 -7.81
C ALA A 378 7.53 29.46 -6.47
N ARG A 379 6.63 30.44 -6.40
CA ARG A 379 6.30 31.17 -5.16
C ARG A 379 5.06 30.64 -4.46
N LYS A 380 4.36 29.67 -5.04
CA LYS A 380 3.09 29.13 -4.55
C LYS A 380 3.13 27.62 -4.46
N ILE A 381 4.04 27.10 -3.63
CA ILE A 381 4.17 25.66 -3.40
C ILE A 381 4.05 25.38 -1.91
N CYS A 382 3.13 24.52 -1.51
CA CYS A 382 3.15 23.95 -0.17
C CYS A 382 3.50 22.48 -0.22
N ILE A 383 4.04 21.95 0.88
CA ILE A 383 4.29 20.52 1.04
C ILE A 383 3.41 19.96 2.15
N VAL A 384 2.64 18.93 1.84
CA VAL A 384 1.62 18.36 2.74
C VAL A 384 1.76 16.85 2.74
N GLY A 385 1.86 16.23 3.91
CA GLY A 385 1.91 14.77 3.95
C GLY A 385 1.42 14.19 5.27
N ALA A 386 1.24 12.87 5.29
CA ALA A 386 0.78 12.12 6.44
C ALA A 386 1.80 11.06 6.89
N SER A 387 1.92 10.79 8.19
CA SER A 387 2.87 9.79 8.73
C SER A 387 4.33 10.11 8.34
N TYR A 388 5.04 9.24 7.62
CA TYR A 388 6.32 9.60 6.99
C TYR A 388 6.20 10.80 6.04
N GLY A 389 5.12 10.92 5.29
CA GLY A 389 4.88 12.08 4.42
C GLY A 389 4.86 13.40 5.22
N ALA A 390 4.35 13.38 6.46
CA ALA A 390 4.39 14.53 7.35
C ALA A 390 5.82 14.85 7.83
N TYR A 391 6.62 13.81 8.11
CA TYR A 391 8.06 13.95 8.34
C TYR A 391 8.73 14.63 7.14
N ALA A 392 8.50 14.11 5.93
CA ALA A 392 9.08 14.62 4.69
C ALA A 392 8.63 16.05 4.37
N ALA A 393 7.38 16.41 4.72
CA ALA A 393 6.88 17.78 4.58
C ALA A 393 7.64 18.76 5.47
N LEU A 394 7.76 18.45 6.76
CA LEU A 394 8.45 19.34 7.70
C LEU A 394 9.97 19.32 7.55
N MET A 395 10.54 18.19 7.16
CA MET A 395 11.95 18.09 6.80
C MET A 395 12.26 18.85 5.50
N GLY A 396 11.40 18.77 4.49
CA GLY A 396 11.50 19.57 3.28
C GLY A 396 11.49 21.06 3.58
N ALA A 397 10.55 21.53 4.41
CA ALA A 397 10.49 22.93 4.83
C ALA A 397 11.71 23.39 5.66
N ALA A 398 12.33 22.48 6.42
CA ALA A 398 13.55 22.77 7.18
C ALA A 398 14.79 22.84 6.27
N LYS A 399 14.95 21.87 5.35
CA LYS A 399 16.10 21.72 4.46
C LYS A 399 16.08 22.74 3.31
N GLU A 400 14.89 23.08 2.81
CA GLU A 400 14.65 23.92 1.63
C GLU A 400 13.82 25.17 1.99
N SER A 401 14.35 26.01 2.87
CA SER A 401 13.64 27.15 3.47
C SER A 401 13.12 28.22 2.49
N GLY A 402 13.51 28.17 1.22
CA GLY A 402 13.03 29.05 0.15
C GLY A 402 12.20 28.37 -0.94
N LEU A 403 11.98 27.05 -0.86
CA LEU A 403 11.27 26.30 -1.89
C LEU A 403 9.75 26.28 -1.67
N TYR A 404 9.33 26.28 -0.40
CA TYR A 404 7.92 26.17 -0.02
C TYR A 404 7.41 27.50 0.56
N ALA A 405 6.13 27.76 0.37
CA ALA A 405 5.39 28.87 0.95
C ALA A 405 4.69 28.46 2.26
N CYS A 406 4.36 27.18 2.43
CA CYS A 406 3.80 26.61 3.66
C CYS A 406 4.05 25.10 3.75
N ALA A 407 3.90 24.53 4.94
CA ALA A 407 4.00 23.08 5.16
C ALA A 407 2.87 22.57 6.05
N ALA A 408 2.39 21.35 5.82
CA ALA A 408 1.44 20.71 6.71
C ALA A 408 1.79 19.24 6.97
N GLY A 409 1.59 18.81 8.21
CA GLY A 409 1.89 17.46 8.65
C GLY A 409 0.71 16.84 9.41
N TYR A 410 0.25 15.70 8.93
CA TYR A 410 -0.85 14.94 9.52
C TYR A 410 -0.34 13.62 10.13
N VAL A 411 -0.68 13.34 11.40
CA VAL A 411 -0.28 12.13 12.15
C VAL A 411 1.21 11.78 11.97
N GLY A 412 2.06 12.80 12.08
CA GLY A 412 3.45 12.74 11.63
C GLY A 412 4.47 12.33 12.67
N VAL A 413 5.58 11.77 12.19
CA VAL A 413 6.77 11.48 13.00
C VAL A 413 7.75 12.66 12.89
N TYR A 414 8.01 13.36 13.99
CA TYR A 414 8.89 14.56 13.96
C TYR A 414 10.14 14.45 14.84
N ASP A 415 10.24 13.37 15.62
CA ASP A 415 11.33 13.08 16.56
C ASP A 415 11.74 11.62 16.38
N LEU A 416 12.69 11.38 15.49
CA LEU A 416 13.03 10.02 15.04
C LEU A 416 13.53 9.10 16.17
N PRO A 417 14.34 9.56 17.15
CA PRO A 417 14.68 8.74 18.32
C PRO A 417 13.47 8.17 19.06
N MET A 418 12.35 8.89 19.12
CA MET A 418 11.14 8.40 19.81
C MET A 418 10.58 7.11 19.19
N MET A 419 10.83 6.82 17.91
CA MET A 419 10.37 5.57 17.30
C MET A 419 10.96 4.32 17.96
N PHE A 420 12.09 4.44 18.68
CA PHE A 420 12.71 3.34 19.41
C PHE A 420 12.24 3.22 20.87
N THR A 421 11.50 4.22 21.38
CA THR A 421 11.07 4.27 22.79
C THR A 421 9.57 4.40 22.96
N SER A 422 8.84 4.77 21.91
CA SER A 422 7.42 5.08 21.93
C SER A 422 6.78 4.68 20.60
N GLY A 423 5.48 4.38 20.65
CA GLY A 423 4.75 3.83 19.51
C GLY A 423 4.65 2.30 19.56
N ASP A 424 4.18 1.69 18.47
CA ASP A 424 3.86 0.26 18.37
C ASP A 424 4.94 -0.59 17.69
N ILE A 425 5.80 0.01 16.87
CA ILE A 425 6.76 -0.72 16.01
C ILE A 425 7.74 -1.55 16.86
N GLN A 426 8.43 -0.91 17.80
CA GLN A 426 9.42 -1.51 18.70
C GLN A 426 8.82 -2.46 19.75
N LYS A 427 7.49 -2.59 19.82
CA LYS A 427 6.85 -3.59 20.72
C LYS A 427 7.11 -5.03 20.27
N ARG A 428 7.66 -5.24 19.06
CA ARG A 428 8.04 -6.55 18.49
C ARG A 428 9.52 -6.59 18.15
N GLY A 429 10.15 -7.76 18.27
CA GLY A 429 11.55 -7.95 17.88
C GLY A 429 11.78 -7.67 16.38
N SER A 430 10.85 -8.12 15.53
CA SER A 430 10.84 -7.78 14.10
C SER A 430 10.78 -6.27 13.82
N GLY A 431 9.98 -5.53 14.61
CA GLY A 431 9.86 -4.09 14.47
C GLY A 431 11.09 -3.32 14.97
N GLU A 432 11.71 -3.73 16.07
CA GLU A 432 12.97 -3.14 16.52
C GLU A 432 14.09 -3.34 15.48
N ASN A 433 14.20 -4.55 14.92
CA ASN A 433 15.16 -4.83 13.85
C ASN A 433 14.86 -4.04 12.58
N TYR A 434 13.57 -3.89 12.23
CA TYR A 434 13.15 -3.04 11.12
C TYR A 434 13.64 -1.59 11.33
N LEU A 435 13.45 -1.00 12.52
CA LEU A 435 13.91 0.37 12.79
C LEU A 435 15.44 0.49 12.64
N LYS A 436 16.22 -0.48 13.15
CA LYS A 436 17.69 -0.48 12.99
C LYS A 436 18.15 -0.64 11.53
N GLN A 437 17.44 -1.47 10.76
CA GLN A 437 17.75 -1.70 9.35
C GLN A 437 17.41 -0.48 8.51
N TRP A 438 16.19 0.05 8.66
CA TRP A 438 15.60 1.03 7.74
C TRP A 438 15.69 2.48 8.20
N LEU A 439 15.69 2.76 9.50
CA LEU A 439 15.85 4.12 10.01
C LEU A 439 17.31 4.40 10.38
N GLY A 440 17.99 3.44 11.00
CA GLY A 440 19.42 3.50 11.32
C GLY A 440 19.69 3.57 12.83
N ASP A 441 20.87 4.07 13.19
CA ASP A 441 21.31 4.18 14.59
C ASP A 441 20.57 5.33 15.31
N PRO A 442 19.78 5.05 16.38
CA PRO A 442 19.07 6.06 17.16
C PRO A 442 19.90 7.26 17.60
N ALA A 443 21.20 7.05 17.89
CA ALA A 443 22.10 8.12 18.34
C ALA A 443 22.33 9.21 17.28
N THR A 444 22.12 8.88 16.00
CA THR A 444 22.34 9.78 14.87
C THR A 444 21.07 10.49 14.41
N LEU A 445 19.90 9.99 14.80
CA LEU A 445 18.61 10.40 14.23
C LEU A 445 18.12 11.77 14.71
N ALA A 446 18.61 12.24 15.87
CA ALA A 446 18.26 13.56 16.39
C ALA A 446 18.59 14.68 15.40
N ALA A 447 19.72 14.58 14.68
CA ALA A 447 20.14 15.56 13.69
C ALA A 447 19.23 15.60 12.44
N ARG A 448 18.45 14.53 12.22
CA ARG A 448 17.50 14.39 11.11
C ARG A 448 16.05 14.42 11.58
N SER A 449 15.79 15.03 12.74
CA SER A 449 14.45 15.15 13.30
C SER A 449 13.95 16.59 13.14
N PRO A 450 12.82 16.84 12.44
CA PRO A 450 12.27 18.18 12.24
C PRO A 450 12.10 18.97 13.53
N VAL A 451 11.78 18.32 14.66
CA VAL A 451 11.67 18.98 15.96
C VAL A 451 12.95 19.73 16.37
N ASN A 452 14.12 19.18 16.02
CA ASN A 452 15.42 19.80 16.33
C ASN A 452 15.86 20.82 15.27
N LEU A 453 15.16 20.87 14.13
CA LEU A 453 15.41 21.76 13.02
C LEU A 453 14.34 22.85 12.90
N ALA A 454 13.42 22.98 13.88
CA ALA A 454 12.30 23.93 13.81
C ALA A 454 12.71 25.38 13.52
N ARG A 455 13.89 25.82 13.96
CA ARG A 455 14.43 27.15 13.63
C ARG A 455 14.73 27.36 12.15
N GLN A 456 14.90 26.30 11.37
CA GLN A 456 15.17 26.36 9.93
C GLN A 456 13.86 26.45 9.13
N ILE A 457 12.72 26.07 9.72
CA ILE A 457 11.40 26.20 9.09
C ILE A 457 10.97 27.67 9.20
N LYS A 458 10.88 28.35 8.05
CA LYS A 458 10.57 29.80 7.98
C LYS A 458 9.19 30.11 7.41
N VAL A 459 8.38 29.08 7.22
CA VAL A 459 7.04 29.15 6.62
C VAL A 459 5.97 28.80 7.64
N PRO A 460 4.72 29.25 7.46
CA PRO A 460 3.60 28.78 8.28
C PRO A 460 3.46 27.26 8.23
N VAL A 461 3.08 26.66 9.37
CA VAL A 461 2.90 25.21 9.53
C VAL A 461 1.49 24.88 10.01
N PHE A 462 0.88 23.83 9.46
CA PHE A 462 -0.33 23.21 10.02
C PHE A 462 -0.04 21.79 10.51
N LEU A 463 -0.39 21.47 11.76
CA LEU A 463 -0.23 20.13 12.34
C LEU A 463 -1.59 19.54 12.72
N ALA A 464 -1.83 18.28 12.36
CA ALA A 464 -3.00 17.55 12.81
C ALA A 464 -2.62 16.15 13.32
N ALA A 465 -3.28 15.66 14.38
CA ALA A 465 -2.98 14.36 14.97
C ALA A 465 -4.11 13.83 15.86
N GLY A 466 -4.20 12.50 15.99
CA GLY A 466 -5.10 11.81 16.92
C GLY A 466 -4.44 11.54 18.27
N GLY A 467 -5.22 11.63 19.37
CA GLY A 467 -4.74 11.37 20.73
C GLY A 467 -4.48 9.90 21.05
N GLU A 468 -5.14 8.97 20.35
CA GLU A 468 -4.97 7.51 20.47
C GLU A 468 -4.05 6.92 19.40
N ASP A 469 -3.26 7.76 18.72
CA ASP A 469 -2.29 7.30 17.73
C ASP A 469 -1.18 6.46 18.39
N GLU A 470 -1.16 5.15 18.11
CA GLU A 470 -0.08 4.26 18.57
C GLU A 470 1.09 4.15 17.58
N ARG A 471 0.94 4.62 16.34
CA ARG A 471 1.98 4.51 15.30
C ARG A 471 2.91 5.71 15.30
N ALA A 472 2.35 6.91 15.36
CA ALA A 472 3.06 8.17 15.56
C ALA A 472 2.41 8.90 16.75
N PRO A 473 2.74 8.51 18.00
CA PRO A 473 2.10 9.07 19.17
C PRO A 473 2.05 10.60 19.17
N ILE A 474 0.92 11.17 19.61
CA ILE A 474 0.64 12.63 19.56
C ILE A 474 1.76 13.49 20.19
N GLN A 475 2.60 12.91 21.04
CA GLN A 475 3.80 13.52 21.58
C GLN A 475 4.75 14.02 20.48
N HIS A 476 4.83 13.38 19.30
CA HIS A 476 5.57 13.91 18.16
C HIS A 476 5.03 15.30 17.77
N SER A 477 3.72 15.40 17.51
CA SER A 477 3.07 16.66 17.11
C SER A 477 3.16 17.73 18.19
N LYS A 478 2.92 17.39 19.46
CA LYS A 478 3.05 18.33 20.59
C LYS A 478 4.47 18.87 20.76
N ARG A 479 5.49 18.01 20.59
CA ARG A 479 6.90 18.45 20.64
C ARG A 479 7.26 19.34 19.45
N MET A 480 6.79 18.98 18.26
CA MET A 480 6.99 19.80 17.05
C MET A 480 6.34 21.18 17.19
N GLU A 481 5.09 21.24 17.64
CA GLU A 481 4.37 22.49 17.91
C GLU A 481 5.15 23.37 18.89
N ALA A 482 5.61 22.81 20.02
CA ALA A 482 6.39 23.55 21.01
C ALA A 482 7.70 24.10 20.41
N ALA A 483 8.41 23.29 19.61
CA ALA A 483 9.64 23.70 18.94
C ALA A 483 9.40 24.82 17.91
N LEU A 484 8.32 24.74 17.12
CA LEU A 484 7.92 25.78 16.16
C LEU A 484 7.58 27.09 16.86
N ARG A 485 6.76 27.04 17.93
CA ARG A 485 6.42 28.21 18.75
C ARG A 485 7.67 28.86 19.35
N GLN A 486 8.59 28.06 19.89
CA GLN A 486 9.86 28.55 20.45
C GLN A 486 10.76 29.18 19.37
N ALA A 487 10.70 28.68 18.13
CA ALA A 487 11.39 29.25 16.99
C ALA A 487 10.72 30.51 16.42
N GLY A 488 9.55 30.90 16.92
CA GLY A 488 8.75 32.01 16.39
C GLY A 488 8.06 31.70 15.06
N THR A 489 7.90 30.42 14.71
CA THR A 489 7.24 30.00 13.46
C THR A 489 5.73 29.95 13.67
N PRO A 490 4.91 30.58 12.80
CA PRO A 490 3.45 30.47 12.87
C PRO A 490 3.02 29.01 12.71
N VAL A 491 2.27 28.49 13.70
CA VAL A 491 1.76 27.12 13.67
C VAL A 491 0.27 27.09 14.04
N GLU A 492 -0.51 26.44 13.19
CA GLU A 492 -1.92 26.09 13.43
C GLU A 492 -2.00 24.60 13.77
N THR A 493 -2.89 24.21 14.69
CA THR A 493 -3.00 22.81 15.14
C THR A 493 -4.44 22.33 15.21
N LEU A 494 -4.67 21.06 14.88
CA LEU A 494 -5.95 20.36 15.05
C LEU A 494 -5.74 18.98 15.66
N TYR A 495 -6.13 18.80 16.91
CA TYR A 495 -6.00 17.52 17.61
C TYR A 495 -7.36 17.00 18.07
N PHE A 496 -7.58 15.70 17.89
CA PHE A 496 -8.75 15.00 18.40
C PHE A 496 -8.31 13.89 19.33
N ASP A 497 -8.68 13.96 20.61
CA ASP A 497 -8.20 13.04 21.64
C ASP A 497 -8.58 11.57 21.38
N THR A 498 -9.68 11.33 20.66
CA THR A 498 -10.24 9.99 20.42
C THR A 498 -9.89 9.41 19.05
N GLU A 499 -9.14 10.13 18.23
CA GLU A 499 -8.72 9.65 16.91
C GLU A 499 -7.36 8.95 17.01
N GLY A 500 -7.08 8.04 16.08
CA GLY A 500 -5.84 7.26 16.05
C GLY A 500 -4.82 7.78 15.04
N HIS A 501 -4.11 6.85 14.37
CA HIS A 501 -3.21 7.15 13.23
C HIS A 501 -4.00 7.49 11.94
N GLY A 502 -4.92 8.43 12.07
CA GLY A 502 -5.95 8.76 11.10
C GLY A 502 -7.20 9.27 11.81
N PHE A 503 -8.01 10.04 11.10
CA PHE A 503 -9.29 10.56 11.55
C PHE A 503 -10.36 9.71 10.90
N TYR A 504 -11.08 8.94 11.71
CA TYR A 504 -12.01 7.93 11.27
C TYR A 504 -13.44 8.45 11.18
N THR A 505 -13.82 9.37 12.07
CA THR A 505 -15.19 9.90 12.08
C THR A 505 -15.38 10.94 10.98
N GLU A 506 -16.54 10.92 10.32
CA GLU A 506 -16.86 11.90 9.28
C GLU A 506 -16.74 13.36 9.77
N PRO A 507 -17.22 13.74 10.97
CA PRO A 507 -17.06 15.10 11.47
C PRO A 507 -15.60 15.53 11.62
N HIS A 508 -14.72 14.67 12.14
CA HIS A 508 -13.30 14.99 12.29
C HIS A 508 -12.56 15.05 10.94
N ARG A 509 -12.89 14.16 10.01
CA ARG A 509 -12.39 14.24 8.62
C ARG A 509 -12.80 15.56 7.97
N ARG A 510 -14.08 15.95 8.08
CA ARG A 510 -14.60 17.21 7.53
C ARG A 510 -13.88 18.42 8.14
N ALA A 511 -13.72 18.44 9.46
CA ALA A 511 -13.00 19.51 10.16
C ALA A 511 -11.55 19.63 9.69
N PHE A 512 -10.86 18.49 9.53
CA PHE A 512 -9.49 18.45 9.02
C PHE A 512 -9.36 19.04 7.62
N TYR A 513 -10.14 18.56 6.64
CA TYR A 513 -10.05 19.07 5.28
C TYR A 513 -10.47 20.54 5.19
N ALA A 514 -11.50 20.96 5.93
CA ALA A 514 -11.89 22.36 5.99
C ALA A 514 -10.76 23.27 6.50
N GLN A 515 -10.08 22.86 7.58
CA GLN A 515 -8.97 23.63 8.13
C GLN A 515 -7.71 23.57 7.26
N LEU A 516 -7.41 22.42 6.66
CA LEU A 516 -6.31 22.28 5.70
C LEU A 516 -6.52 23.18 4.49
N LEU A 517 -7.70 23.17 3.87
CA LEU A 517 -8.01 24.05 2.74
C LEU A 517 -7.96 25.53 3.13
N ALA A 518 -8.46 25.89 4.31
CA ALA A 518 -8.37 27.25 4.82
C ALA A 518 -6.90 27.70 5.05
N PHE A 519 -6.05 26.80 5.56
CA PHE A 519 -4.63 27.04 5.76
C PHE A 519 -3.87 27.21 4.44
N LEU A 520 -4.09 26.30 3.48
CA LEU A 520 -3.50 26.38 2.14
C LEU A 520 -3.94 27.66 1.43
N SER A 521 -5.23 28.02 1.53
CA SER A 521 -5.79 29.21 0.88
C SER A 521 -5.13 30.52 1.35
N LYS A 522 -4.68 30.61 2.61
CA LYS A 522 -3.91 31.77 3.11
C LYS A 522 -2.56 31.95 2.40
N SER A 523 -1.93 30.85 2.00
CA SER A 523 -0.57 30.87 1.43
C SER A 523 -0.56 30.82 -0.09
N LEU A 524 -1.53 30.11 -0.68
CA LEU A 524 -1.57 29.79 -2.11
C LEU A 524 -2.71 30.49 -2.87
N GLY A 525 -3.73 30.99 -2.15
CA GLY A 525 -5.05 31.25 -2.74
C GLY A 525 -5.82 29.95 -2.97
N GLY A 526 -6.84 29.93 -3.82
CA GLY A 526 -7.67 28.74 -4.05
C GLY A 526 -8.89 28.64 -3.12
N ALA A 527 -9.74 27.66 -3.39
CA ALA A 527 -11.02 27.51 -2.71
C ALA A 527 -10.86 27.00 -1.27
N LYS A 528 -11.80 27.38 -0.43
CA LYS A 528 -11.97 26.85 0.94
C LYS A 528 -13.13 25.87 0.93
N ALA A 529 -13.29 25.09 2.00
CA ALA A 529 -14.53 24.35 2.20
C ALA A 529 -15.69 25.34 2.42
N ASP A 530 -16.84 25.04 1.81
CA ASP A 530 -18.09 25.80 1.94
C ASP A 530 -18.72 25.69 3.34
#